data_AF-A0A7S0VX10-F1
#
_entry.id   AF-A0A7S0VX10-F1
#
_cell.length_a   1.000
_cell.length_b   1.000
_cell.length_c   1.000
_cell.angle_alpha   90.00
_cell.angle_beta   90.00
_cell.angle_gamma   90.00
#
_symmetry.space_group_name_H-M   'P 1'
#
loop_
_entity.id
_entity.type
_entity.pdbx_description
1 polymer ?
#
loop_
_entity_poly.entity_id
_entity_poly.type
_entity_poly.pdbx_seq_one_letter_code
_entity_poly.pdbx_strand_id
1 'polypeptide(L)'
;DAVIEEVGRLPKNEAGNIIIHNLLMFAIDYHKRALIRVKAGFMKLFLQHDTNGDGVLELHEFTAMIKSVSTMSDEREICALYEEAAAFEDDDDDTITKETFAELASKYQFECPPEYLDDEPPPE
;
A
#
# COMPACT_ATOMS: atom_id res chain seq x y z
N ASP A 1 18.32 -14.93 -2.22
CA ASP A 1 17.40 -13.81 -2.48
C ASP A 1 16.72 -14.10 -3.81
N ALA A 2 15.40 -14.27 -3.80
CA ALA A 2 14.63 -14.72 -4.96
C ALA A 2 14.77 -13.76 -6.16
N VAL A 3 14.91 -12.46 -5.89
CA VAL A 3 15.08 -11.44 -6.94
C VAL A 3 16.43 -11.60 -7.65
N ILE A 4 17.49 -11.91 -6.90
CA ILE A 4 18.83 -12.13 -7.47
C ILE A 4 18.83 -13.36 -8.39
N GLU A 5 18.07 -14.41 -8.05
CA GLU A 5 17.91 -15.57 -8.92
C GLU A 5 17.13 -15.24 -10.20
N GLU A 6 16.05 -14.47 -10.13
CA GLU A 6 15.31 -14.01 -11.31
C GLU A 6 16.19 -13.16 -12.24
N VAL A 7 16.94 -12.19 -11.70
CA VAL A 7 17.90 -11.39 -12.45
C VAL A 7 18.96 -12.27 -13.10
N GLY A 8 19.42 -13.32 -12.40
CA GLY A 8 20.40 -14.28 -12.91
C GLY A 8 19.91 -15.11 -14.10
N ARG A 9 18.60 -15.28 -14.25
CA ARG A 9 17.92 -16.00 -15.36
C ARG A 9 17.61 -15.11 -16.56
N LEU A 10 17.85 -13.81 -16.48
CA LEU A 10 17.60 -12.90 -17.61
C LEU A 10 18.44 -13.28 -18.84
N PRO A 11 17.92 -13.07 -20.07
CA PRO A 11 18.66 -13.39 -21.27
C PRO A 11 19.97 -12.61 -21.36
N LYS A 12 21.05 -13.34 -21.68
CA LYS A 12 22.43 -12.84 -21.79
C LYS A 12 22.86 -12.85 -23.26
N ASN A 13 23.79 -11.97 -23.60
CA ASN A 13 24.46 -12.03 -24.89
C ASN A 13 25.50 -13.17 -24.92
N GLU A 14 26.18 -13.35 -26.06
CA GLU A 14 27.21 -14.38 -26.23
C GLU A 14 28.39 -14.27 -25.25
N ALA A 15 28.66 -13.07 -24.72
CA ALA A 15 29.68 -12.82 -23.70
C ALA A 15 29.20 -13.13 -22.27
N GLY A 16 27.95 -13.58 -22.09
CA GLY A 16 27.35 -13.85 -20.78
C GLY A 16 26.84 -12.60 -20.04
N ASN A 17 26.85 -11.43 -20.68
CA ASN A 17 26.39 -10.18 -20.07
C ASN A 17 24.87 -10.04 -20.21
N ILE A 18 24.22 -9.54 -19.16
CA ILE A 18 22.79 -9.20 -19.19
C ILE A 18 22.59 -8.02 -20.15
N ILE A 19 21.61 -8.14 -21.03
CA ILE A 19 21.25 -7.06 -21.95
C ILE A 19 20.51 -5.97 -21.16
N ILE A 20 20.95 -4.71 -21.24
CA ILE A 20 20.36 -3.57 -20.50
C ILE A 20 18.85 -3.50 -20.70
N HIS A 21 18.36 -3.70 -21.92
CA HIS A 21 16.92 -3.71 -22.20
C HIS A 21 16.17 -4.73 -21.33
N ASN A 22 16.68 -5.96 -21.18
CA ASN A 22 16.04 -7.00 -20.37
C ASN A 22 16.10 -6.64 -18.88
N LEU A 23 17.20 -6.04 -18.42
CA LEU A 23 17.32 -5.57 -17.05
C LEU A 23 16.33 -4.43 -16.75
N LEU A 24 16.17 -3.48 -17.67
CA LEU A 24 15.22 -2.37 -17.53
C LEU A 24 13.77 -2.88 -17.54
N MET A 25 13.43 -3.79 -18.46
CA MET A 25 12.10 -4.39 -18.50
C MET A 25 11.80 -5.16 -17.22
N PHE A 26 12.77 -5.92 -16.70
CA PHE A 26 12.66 -6.59 -15.41
C PHE A 26 12.45 -5.61 -14.26
N ALA A 27 13.24 -4.53 -14.19
CA ALA A 27 13.11 -3.54 -13.12
C ALA A 27 11.75 -2.83 -13.15
N ILE A 28 11.24 -2.49 -14.34
CA ILE A 28 9.90 -1.91 -14.52
C ILE A 28 8.83 -2.88 -14.05
N ASP A 29 8.90 -4.13 -14.47
CA ASP A 29 7.94 -5.17 -14.10
C ASP A 29 7.96 -5.45 -12.59
N TYR A 30 9.15 -5.60 -12.02
CA TYR A 30 9.35 -5.77 -10.59
C TYR A 30 8.74 -4.60 -9.79
N HIS A 31 8.98 -3.36 -10.23
CA HIS A 31 8.41 -2.19 -9.57
C HIS A 31 6.89 -2.14 -9.69
N LYS A 32 6.33 -2.50 -10.84
CA LYS A 32 4.87 -2.61 -11.03
C LYS A 32 4.26 -3.66 -10.09
N ARG A 33 4.86 -4.84 -10.00
CA ARG A 33 4.43 -5.91 -9.08
C ARG A 33 4.50 -5.43 -7.62
N ALA A 34 5.58 -4.74 -7.24
CA ALA A 34 5.72 -4.16 -5.91
C ALA A 34 4.63 -3.11 -5.62
N LEU A 35 4.35 -2.19 -6.56
CA LEU A 35 3.28 -1.20 -6.42
C LEU A 35 1.89 -1.84 -6.28
N ILE A 36 1.61 -2.87 -7.07
CA ILE A 36 0.34 -3.62 -6.98
C ILE A 36 0.20 -4.28 -5.61
N ARG A 37 1.26 -4.91 -5.09
CA ARG A 37 1.25 -5.55 -3.76
C ARG A 37 1.03 -4.54 -2.64
N VAL A 38 1.71 -3.39 -2.68
CA VAL A 38 1.52 -2.33 -1.69
C VAL A 38 0.09 -1.80 -1.73
N LYS A 39 -0.47 -1.55 -2.93
CA LYS A 39 -1.86 -1.12 -3.08
C LYS A 39 -2.84 -2.17 -2.56
N ALA A 40 -2.62 -3.45 -2.86
CA ALA A 40 -3.46 -4.54 -2.39
C ALA A 40 -3.36 -4.69 -0.86
N GLY A 41 -2.18 -4.53 -0.27
CA GLY A 41 -1.99 -4.60 1.17
C GLY A 41 -2.71 -3.47 1.91
N PHE A 42 -2.63 -2.23 1.42
CA PHE A 42 -3.43 -1.14 1.99
C PHE A 42 -4.94 -1.36 1.84
N MET A 43 -5.39 -1.96 0.74
CA MET A 43 -6.80 -2.34 0.58
C MET A 43 -7.22 -3.40 1.61
N LYS A 44 -6.39 -4.41 1.85
CA LYS A 44 -6.66 -5.44 2.86
C LYS A 44 -6.71 -4.86 4.26
N LEU A 45 -5.77 -3.98 4.58
CA LEU A 45 -5.74 -3.27 5.84
C LEU A 45 -7.02 -2.46 6.04
N PHE A 46 -7.45 -1.70 5.03
CA PHE A 46 -8.71 -0.95 5.06
C PHE A 46 -9.89 -1.88 5.35
N LEU A 47 -10.06 -2.94 4.55
CA LEU A 47 -11.16 -3.90 4.68
C LEU A 47 -11.16 -4.67 6.00
N GLN A 48 -10.01 -4.82 6.64
CA GLN A 48 -9.93 -5.47 7.96
C GLN A 48 -10.40 -4.54 9.09
N HIS A 49 -10.29 -3.23 8.89
CA HIS A 49 -10.65 -2.23 9.89
C HIS A 49 -12.05 -1.64 9.68
N ASP A 50 -12.59 -1.68 8.46
CA ASP A 50 -14.01 -1.51 8.13
C ASP A 50 -14.81 -2.67 8.76
N THR A 51 -15.19 -2.47 10.02
CA THR A 51 -15.73 -3.49 10.90
C THR A 51 -17.24 -3.65 10.69
N ASN A 52 -17.91 -2.55 10.37
CA ASN A 52 -19.34 -2.54 10.07
C ASN A 52 -19.63 -2.95 8.60
N GLY A 53 -18.62 -2.93 7.72
CA GLY A 53 -18.68 -3.37 6.33
C GLY A 53 -19.41 -2.39 5.41
N ASP A 54 -19.46 -1.11 5.76
CA ASP A 54 -20.14 -0.07 4.98
C ASP A 54 -19.27 0.53 3.87
N GLY A 55 -17.97 0.20 3.85
CA GLY A 55 -17.03 0.64 2.84
C GLY A 55 -16.37 1.98 3.15
N VAL A 56 -16.60 2.55 4.33
CA VAL A 56 -15.90 3.73 4.86
C VAL A 56 -15.22 3.38 6.18
N LEU A 57 -14.39 4.29 6.70
CA LEU A 57 -13.83 4.17 8.04
C LEU A 57 -14.34 5.32 8.90
N GLU A 58 -15.07 4.96 9.95
CA GLU A 58 -15.40 5.89 11.03
C GLU A 58 -14.15 6.18 11.88
N LEU A 59 -14.18 7.26 12.68
CA LEU A 59 -13.06 7.69 13.52
C LEU A 59 -12.46 6.56 14.38
N HIS A 60 -13.30 5.70 14.94
CA HIS A 60 -12.85 4.62 15.79
C HIS A 60 -12.12 3.51 15.01
N GLU A 61 -12.59 3.19 13.80
CA GLU A 61 -11.99 2.22 12.87
C GLU A 61 -10.68 2.75 12.30
N PHE A 62 -10.69 4.01 11.86
CA PHE A 62 -9.49 4.71 11.41
C PHE A 62 -8.43 4.78 12.51
N THR A 63 -8.82 5.09 13.74
CA THR A 63 -7.88 5.14 14.88
C THR A 63 -7.23 3.79 15.13
N ALA A 64 -8.01 2.71 15.10
CA ALA A 64 -7.49 1.36 15.26
C ALA A 64 -6.51 1.00 14.12
N MET A 65 -6.84 1.39 12.89
CA MET A 65 -6.00 1.17 11.72
C MET A 65 -4.67 1.93 11.82
N ILE A 66 -4.69 3.24 12.11
CA ILE A 66 -3.47 4.06 12.20
C ILE A 66 -2.52 3.56 13.29
N LYS A 67 -3.07 3.10 14.43
CA LYS A 67 -2.27 2.48 15.51
C LYS A 67 -1.62 1.15 15.09
N SER A 68 -2.11 0.49 14.03
CA SER A 68 -1.55 -0.76 13.51
C SER A 68 -0.42 -0.55 12.49
N VAL A 69 -0.43 0.58 11.76
CA VAL A 69 0.52 0.84 10.66
C VAL A 69 1.52 1.96 10.92
N SER A 70 1.30 2.76 11.96
CA SER A 70 2.16 3.88 12.30
C SER A 70 2.61 3.79 13.75
N THR A 71 3.68 4.53 14.06
CA THR A 71 4.10 4.74 15.44
C THR A 71 3.27 5.81 16.17
N MET A 72 2.24 6.36 15.52
CA MET A 72 1.38 7.38 16.13
C MET A 72 0.53 6.74 17.23
N SER A 73 0.73 7.20 18.45
CA SER A 73 -0.03 6.75 19.62
C SER A 73 -0.85 7.86 20.28
N ASP A 74 -0.58 9.13 19.94
CA ASP A 74 -1.34 10.27 20.45
C ASP A 74 -2.69 10.37 19.72
N GLU A 75 -3.77 10.20 20.47
CA GLU A 75 -5.13 10.28 19.95
C GLU A 75 -5.45 11.65 19.36
N ARG A 76 -4.82 12.72 19.84
CA ARG A 76 -5.02 14.07 19.28
C ARG A 76 -4.43 14.20 17.88
N GLU A 77 -3.27 13.60 17.65
CA GLU A 77 -2.63 13.59 16.33
C GLU A 77 -3.46 12.75 15.34
N ILE A 78 -3.99 11.62 15.80
CA ILE A 78 -4.85 10.75 14.99
C ILE A 78 -6.18 11.46 14.66
N CYS A 79 -6.82 12.13 15.62
CA CYS A 79 -8.03 12.91 15.35
C CYS A 79 -7.76 14.05 14.37
N ALA A 80 -6.66 14.77 14.51
CA ALA A 80 -6.29 15.83 13.56
C ALA A 80 -6.05 15.29 12.15
N LEU A 81 -5.43 14.11 12.05
CA LEU A 81 -5.25 13.41 10.78
C LEU A 81 -6.59 12.96 10.17
N TYR A 82 -7.52 12.51 11.01
CA TYR A 82 -8.87 12.12 10.59
C TYR A 82 -9.67 13.33 10.06
N GLU A 83 -9.64 14.46 10.76
CA GLU A 83 -10.30 15.69 10.32
C GLU A 83 -9.71 16.20 9.00
N GLU A 84 -8.38 16.11 8.83
CA GLU A 84 -7.73 16.44 7.57
C GLU A 84 -8.17 15.49 6.45
N ALA A 85 -8.33 14.20 6.74
CA ALA A 85 -8.79 13.19 5.81
C ALA A 85 -10.23 13.45 5.34
N ALA A 86 -11.15 13.60 6.30
CA ALA A 86 -12.56 13.87 6.04
C ALA A 86 -12.73 15.17 5.25
N ALA A 87 -11.88 16.19 5.48
CA ALA A 87 -11.92 17.43 4.72
C ALA A 87 -11.53 17.30 3.23
N PHE A 88 -10.97 16.17 2.78
CA PHE A 88 -10.81 15.90 1.34
C PHE A 88 -12.12 15.47 0.68
N GLU A 89 -13.07 14.96 1.47
CA GLU A 89 -14.35 14.51 0.99
C GLU A 89 -15.33 15.68 1.06
N ASP A 90 -15.94 16.02 -0.08
CA ASP A 90 -16.93 17.11 -0.20
C ASP A 90 -18.31 16.63 0.34
N ASP A 91 -18.31 15.72 1.31
CA ASP A 91 -19.47 15.06 1.89
C ASP A 91 -19.55 15.29 3.41
N ASP A 92 -20.77 15.31 3.92
CA ASP A 92 -21.12 15.75 5.28
C ASP A 92 -21.07 14.59 6.30
N ASP A 93 -20.58 13.40 5.92
CA ASP A 93 -20.62 12.21 6.77
C ASP A 93 -19.36 12.04 7.65
N ASP A 94 -18.40 12.98 7.56
CA ASP A 94 -17.14 12.94 8.30
C ASP A 94 -16.50 11.55 8.25
N THR A 95 -16.57 10.83 7.11
CA THR A 95 -16.03 9.47 6.95
C THR A 95 -14.82 9.44 6.02
N ILE A 96 -14.09 8.32 6.01
CA ILE A 96 -12.91 8.15 5.16
C ILE A 96 -13.11 6.98 4.20
N THR A 97 -13.16 7.26 2.91
CA THR A 97 -13.16 6.24 1.86
C THR A 97 -11.77 5.63 1.65
N LYS A 98 -11.74 4.48 0.97
CA LYS A 98 -10.50 3.81 0.55
C LYS A 98 -9.62 4.69 -0.36
N GLU A 99 -10.22 5.55 -1.18
CA GLU A 99 -9.49 6.49 -2.04
C GLU A 99 -8.74 7.54 -1.19
N THR A 100 -9.45 8.19 -0.27
CA THR A 100 -8.88 9.19 0.65
C THR A 100 -7.80 8.59 1.54
N PHE A 101 -8.03 7.37 2.06
CA PHE A 101 -7.01 6.65 2.81
C PHE A 101 -5.74 6.40 1.97
N ALA A 102 -5.88 6.04 0.70
CA ALA A 102 -4.71 5.82 -0.18
C ALA A 102 -3.92 7.12 -0.41
N GLU A 103 -4.60 8.26 -0.52
CA GLU A 103 -3.95 9.58 -0.63
C GLU A 103 -3.19 9.94 0.64
N LEU A 104 -3.78 9.73 1.82
CA LEU A 104 -3.10 9.90 3.11
C LEU A 104 -1.89 9.00 3.24
N ALA A 105 -2.03 7.70 2.95
CA ALA A 105 -0.94 6.74 3.03
C ALA A 105 0.23 7.16 2.14
N SER A 106 -0.06 7.71 0.94
CA SER A 106 0.96 8.27 0.06
C SER A 106 1.58 9.57 0.60
N LYS A 107 0.76 10.48 1.15
CA LYS A 107 1.20 11.79 1.66
C LYS A 107 2.10 11.65 2.89
N TYR A 108 1.70 10.79 3.82
CA TYR A 108 2.39 10.53 5.08
C TYR A 108 3.39 9.38 5.00
N GLN A 109 3.56 8.77 3.82
CA GLN A 109 4.48 7.66 3.57
C GLN A 109 4.30 6.51 4.55
N PHE A 110 3.05 6.11 4.77
CA PHE A 110 2.79 4.92 5.58
C PHE A 110 3.42 3.70 4.93
N GLU A 111 3.99 2.83 5.77
CA GLU A 111 4.46 1.53 5.34
C GLU A 111 3.33 0.53 5.48
N CYS A 112 3.05 -0.20 4.40
CA CYS A 112 2.11 -1.31 4.48
C CYS A 112 2.78 -2.44 5.26
N PRO A 113 2.18 -2.94 6.36
CA PRO A 113 2.81 -3.99 7.15
C PRO A 113 3.01 -5.27 6.32
N PRO A 114 4.13 -6.00 6.50
CA PRO A 114 4.47 -7.15 5.66
C PRO A 114 3.39 -8.24 5.63
N GLU A 115 2.62 -8.41 6.70
CA GLU A 115 1.53 -9.39 6.79
C GLU A 115 0.37 -9.12 5.83
N TYR A 116 0.25 -7.89 5.29
CA TYR A 116 -0.73 -7.52 4.27
C TYR A 116 -0.16 -7.56 2.85
N LEU A 117 1.16 -7.73 2.71
CA LEU A 117 1.83 -7.86 1.42
C LEU A 117 1.86 -9.34 1.04
N ASP A 118 0.88 -9.79 0.24
CA ASP A 118 0.92 -11.14 -0.31
C ASP A 118 2.20 -11.35 -1.13
N ASP A 119 2.89 -12.47 -0.88
CA ASP A 119 4.01 -12.91 -1.70
C ASP A 119 3.56 -13.35 -3.11
N GLU A 120 2.31 -13.80 -3.24
CA GLU A 120 1.73 -14.24 -4.51
C GLU A 120 1.15 -13.06 -5.30
N PRO A 121 1.53 -12.90 -6.59
CA PRO A 121 0.88 -11.91 -7.44
C PRO A 121 -0.61 -12.24 -7.57
N PRO A 122 -1.50 -11.24 -7.65
CA PRO A 122 -2.91 -11.49 -7.89
C PRO A 122 -3.09 -12.28 -9.19
N PRO A 123 -4.02 -13.24 -9.25
CA PRO A 123 -4.26 -14.03 -10.45
C PRO A 123 -4.65 -13.12 -11.63
N GLU A 124 -4.11 -13.43 -12.81
CA GLU A 124 -4.38 -12.74 -14.09
C GLU A 124 -5.84 -12.83 -14.55
#